data_AF-A0A3B9GCZ0-F1
#
_entry.id   AF-A0A3B9GCZ0-F1
#
_cell.length_a   1.000
_cell.length_b   1.000
_cell.length_c   1.000
_cell.angle_alpha   90.00
_cell.angle_beta   90.00
_cell.angle_gamma   90.00
#
_symmetry.space_group_name_H-M   'P 1'
#
loop_
_entity.id
_entity.type
_entity.pdbx_description
1 polymer ?
#
loop_
_entity_poly.entity_id
_entity_poly.type
_entity_poly.pdbx_seq_one_letter_code
_entity_poly.pdbx_strand_id
1 'polypeptide(L)'
;MTEFHYQDPLPLGPDPTKYEKITSDFVTSEMFGDREILKIDPKALTLLTNEAIKAVSFKLRTSHLEQVASILDDPEATENDRMVALMLLKNAEIAARGILPGCQDT
;
A
#
# COMPACT_ATOMS: atom_id res chain seq x y z
N MET A 1 1.17 0.08 -47.90
CA MET A 1 1.14 -0.62 -46.60
C MET A 1 1.09 0.44 -45.53
N THR A 2 0.16 0.34 -44.59
CA THR A 2 0.06 1.23 -43.44
C THR A 2 1.25 1.01 -42.51
N GLU A 3 1.73 2.09 -41.88
CA GLU A 3 2.86 2.05 -40.94
C GLU A 3 2.48 1.30 -39.65
N PHE A 4 3.42 0.54 -39.08
CA PHE A 4 3.20 -0.18 -37.84
C PHE A 4 3.21 0.78 -36.65
N HIS A 5 2.15 0.74 -35.84
CA HIS A 5 2.05 1.49 -34.59
C HIS A 5 1.95 0.53 -33.41
N TYR A 6 2.96 0.52 -32.55
CA TYR A 6 2.91 -0.21 -31.29
C TYR A 6 2.05 0.55 -30.26
N GLN A 7 1.16 -0.16 -29.59
CA GLN A 7 0.36 0.35 -28.47
C GLN A 7 0.59 -0.56 -27.27
N ASP A 8 0.92 0.04 -26.12
CA ASP A 8 1.02 -0.70 -24.87
C ASP A 8 -0.36 -1.26 -24.50
N PRO A 9 -0.50 -2.58 -24.25
CA PRO A 9 -1.76 -3.18 -23.82
C PRO A 9 -2.28 -2.65 -22.47
N LEU A 10 -1.40 -2.17 -21.59
CA LEU A 10 -1.72 -1.75 -20.23
C LEU A 10 -1.06 -0.40 -19.91
N PRO A 11 -1.51 0.70 -20.54
CA PRO A 11 -0.96 2.02 -20.26
C PRO A 11 -1.21 2.40 -18.80
N LEU A 12 -0.16 2.82 -18.10
CA LEU A 12 -0.26 3.24 -16.71
C LEU A 12 -0.99 4.57 -16.61
N GLY A 13 -1.88 4.67 -15.60
CA GLY A 13 -2.51 5.92 -15.21
C GLY A 13 -1.62 6.76 -14.29
N PRO A 14 -2.11 7.93 -13.85
CA PRO A 14 -1.44 8.71 -12.82
C PRO A 14 -1.33 7.92 -11.51
N ASP A 15 -0.23 8.11 -10.78
CA ASP A 15 -0.01 7.52 -9.46
C ASP A 15 -0.32 8.53 -8.34
N PRO A 16 -1.48 8.42 -7.65
CA PRO A 16 -1.82 9.27 -6.52
C PRO A 16 -1.28 8.74 -5.18
N THR A 17 -0.49 7.66 -5.18
CA THR A 17 -0.02 6.99 -3.96
C THR A 17 0.97 7.89 -3.20
N LYS A 18 0.76 8.01 -1.89
CA LYS A 18 1.72 8.68 -1.00
C LYS A 18 2.75 7.67 -0.51
N TYR A 19 4.03 8.00 -0.65
CA TYR A 19 5.15 7.15 -0.25
C TYR A 19 5.87 7.70 0.98
N GLU A 20 6.26 6.81 1.87
CA GLU A 20 7.17 7.09 2.98
C GLU A 20 8.58 6.61 2.60
N LYS A 21 9.59 7.46 2.78
CA LYS A 21 10.98 7.09 2.53
C LYS A 21 11.50 6.27 3.72
N ILE A 22 11.79 4.99 3.50
CA ILE A 22 12.40 4.11 4.50
C ILE A 22 13.89 4.42 4.66
N THR A 23 14.66 4.36 3.57
CA THR A 23 16.10 4.68 3.54
C THR A 23 16.57 4.90 2.10
N SER A 24 17.78 5.40 1.91
CA SER A 24 18.51 5.44 0.63
C SER A 24 19.89 4.76 0.71
N ASP A 25 20.21 4.08 1.81
CA ASP A 25 21.58 3.61 2.09
C ASP A 25 22.02 2.43 1.22
N PHE A 26 21.07 1.71 0.62
CA PHE A 26 21.31 0.47 -0.12
C PHE A 26 21.25 0.65 -1.64
N VAL A 27 21.20 1.89 -2.12
CA VAL A 27 21.10 2.21 -3.55
C VAL A 27 22.24 3.13 -3.97
N THR A 28 22.86 2.80 -5.10
CA THR A 28 23.93 3.61 -5.69
C THR A 28 23.77 3.66 -7.21
N SER A 29 24.02 4.80 -7.82
CA SER A 29 24.14 4.89 -9.27
C SER A 29 25.57 4.59 -9.72
N GLU A 30 25.72 3.77 -10.76
CA GLU A 30 26.99 3.50 -11.43
C GLU A 30 26.81 3.68 -12.95
N MET A 31 27.85 4.17 -13.64
CA MET A 31 27.84 4.30 -15.10
C MET A 31 28.35 3.02 -15.75
N PHE A 32 27.61 2.50 -16.73
CA PHE A 32 28.01 1.39 -17.57
C PHE A 32 28.03 1.84 -19.05
N GLY A 33 29.21 2.30 -19.49
CA GLY A 33 29.35 3.03 -20.75
C GLY A 33 28.59 4.35 -20.67
N ASP A 34 27.70 4.59 -21.64
CA ASP A 34 26.88 5.80 -21.73
C ASP A 34 25.53 5.69 -20.97
N ARG A 35 25.33 4.63 -20.17
CA ARG A 35 24.07 4.37 -19.46
C ARG A 35 24.28 4.41 -17.94
N GLU A 36 23.42 5.12 -17.24
CA GLU A 36 23.34 5.06 -15.77
C GLU A 36 22.55 3.83 -15.34
N ILE A 37 23.09 3.08 -14.38
CA ILE A 37 22.46 1.90 -13.78
C ILE A 37 22.30 2.13 -12.28
N LEU A 38 21.11 1.86 -11.75
CA LEU A 38 20.87 1.82 -10.31
C LEU A 38 21.23 0.43 -9.77
N LYS A 39 22.24 0.38 -8.92
CA LYS A 39 22.63 -0.82 -8.18
C LYS A 39 21.93 -0.85 -6.84
N ILE A 40 21.38 -2.01 -6.50
CA ILE A 40 20.58 -2.22 -5.29
C ILE A 40 21.22 -3.37 -4.51
N ASP A 41 21.63 -3.11 -3.27
CA ASP A 41 22.06 -4.18 -2.35
C ASP A 41 20.85 -5.07 -2.02
N PRO A 42 20.94 -6.42 -2.11
CA PRO A 42 19.85 -7.33 -1.74
C PRO A 42 19.23 -7.07 -0.36
N LYS A 43 19.98 -6.51 0.60
CA LYS A 43 19.46 -6.10 1.91
C LYS A 43 18.34 -5.06 1.81
N ALA A 44 18.33 -4.22 0.77
CA ALA A 44 17.24 -3.28 0.49
C ALA A 44 15.91 -4.02 0.35
N LEU A 45 15.91 -5.16 -0.35
CA LEU A 45 14.71 -5.96 -0.59
C LEU A 45 14.23 -6.61 0.71
N THR A 46 15.14 -7.11 1.53
CA THR A 46 14.81 -7.64 2.86
C THR A 46 14.18 -6.59 3.76
N LEU A 47 14.78 -5.39 3.84
CA LEU A 47 14.27 -4.29 4.65
C LEU A 47 12.90 -3.82 4.15
N LEU A 48 12.78 -3.56 2.84
CA LEU A 48 11.53 -3.12 2.22
C LEU A 48 10.40 -4.12 2.48
N THR A 49 10.68 -5.42 2.32
CA THR A 49 9.68 -6.47 2.54
C THR A 49 9.25 -6.51 4.01
N ASN A 50 10.18 -6.40 4.96
CA ASN A 50 9.85 -6.39 6.38
C ASN A 50 8.94 -5.21 6.75
N GLU A 51 9.30 -4.00 6.31
CA GLU A 51 8.47 -2.81 6.55
C GLU A 51 7.10 -2.89 5.84
N ALA A 52 7.05 -3.43 4.63
CA ALA A 52 5.80 -3.60 3.89
C ALA A 52 4.87 -4.62 4.56
N ILE A 53 5.39 -5.77 4.97
CA ILE A 53 4.61 -6.81 5.66
C ILE A 53 4.11 -6.29 7.01
N LYS A 54 4.97 -5.61 7.78
CA LYS A 54 4.55 -4.93 9.01
C LYS A 54 3.44 -3.90 8.74
N ALA A 55 3.59 -3.07 7.71
CA ALA A 55 2.59 -2.06 7.39
C ALA A 55 1.23 -2.70 7.03
N VAL A 56 1.20 -3.72 6.18
CA VAL A 56 -0.05 -4.36 5.74
C VAL A 56 -0.72 -5.18 6.83
N SER A 57 0.04 -5.76 7.76
CA SER A 57 -0.55 -6.52 8.88
C SER A 57 -1.20 -5.63 9.95
N PHE A 58 -0.77 -4.38 10.09
CA PHE A 58 -1.20 -3.50 11.19
C PHE A 58 -1.93 -2.22 10.74
N LYS A 59 -1.90 -1.87 9.45
CA LYS A 59 -2.50 -0.63 8.92
C LYS A 59 -3.32 -0.91 7.68
N LEU A 60 -4.31 -0.04 7.47
CA LEU A 60 -5.16 -0.01 6.28
C LEU A 60 -4.99 1.34 5.55
N ARG A 61 -5.36 1.37 4.26
CA ARG A 61 -5.38 2.62 3.50
C ARG A 61 -6.46 3.55 4.06
N THR A 62 -6.17 4.85 4.11
CA THR A 62 -7.12 5.88 4.55
C THR A 62 -8.44 5.82 3.78
N SER A 63 -8.38 5.65 2.46
CA SER A 63 -9.56 5.56 1.60
C SER A 63 -10.49 4.40 1.98
N HIS A 64 -9.94 3.28 2.45
CA HIS A 64 -10.75 2.15 2.91
C HIS A 64 -11.38 2.44 4.27
N LEU A 65 -10.61 3.02 5.20
CA LEU A 65 -11.13 3.42 6.51
C LEU A 65 -12.26 4.46 6.39
N GLU A 66 -12.12 5.42 5.47
CA GLU A 66 -13.17 6.41 5.16
C GLU A 66 -14.44 5.74 4.61
N GLN A 67 -14.31 4.75 3.73
CA GLN A 67 -15.45 3.96 3.22
C GLN A 67 -16.16 3.18 4.32
N VAL A 68 -15.41 2.56 5.24
CA VAL A 68 -16.01 1.84 6.37
C VAL A 68 -16.66 2.83 7.34
N ALA A 69 -16.03 3.98 7.59
CA ALA A 69 -16.57 5.02 8.45
C ALA A 69 -17.86 5.62 7.90
N SER A 70 -17.99 5.80 6.58
CA SER A 70 -19.22 6.36 5.99
C SER A 70 -20.46 5.50 6.23
N ILE A 71 -20.31 4.19 6.50
CA ILE A 71 -21.43 3.30 6.87
C ILE A 71 -22.10 3.78 8.17
N LEU A 72 -21.34 4.40 9.08
CA LEU A 72 -21.85 4.88 10.36
C LEU A 72 -22.82 6.06 10.20
N ASP A 73 -22.70 6.83 9.12
CA ASP A 73 -23.51 8.03 8.85
C ASP A 73 -24.58 7.80 7.78
N ASP A 74 -24.50 6.70 7.01
CA ASP A 74 -25.42 6.39 5.92
C ASP A 74 -26.83 6.09 6.46
N PRO A 75 -27.89 6.86 6.13
CA PRO A 75 -29.24 6.62 6.62
C PRO A 75 -29.86 5.29 6.14
N GLU A 76 -29.35 4.69 5.07
CA GLU A 76 -29.83 3.41 4.53
C GLU A 76 -29.16 2.19 5.22
N ALA A 77 -28.09 2.41 5.97
CA ALA A 77 -27.37 1.33 6.67
C ALA A 77 -28.19 0.75 7.82
N THR A 78 -28.25 -0.58 7.86
CA THR A 78 -28.91 -1.31 8.95
C THR A 78 -28.12 -1.17 10.25
N GLU A 79 -28.75 -1.50 11.38
CA GLU A 79 -28.06 -1.53 12.68
C GLU A 79 -26.87 -2.51 12.66
N ASN A 80 -27.01 -3.65 11.98
CA ASN A 80 -25.94 -4.63 11.85
C ASN A 80 -24.77 -4.09 11.03
N ASP A 81 -25.03 -3.37 9.93
CA ASP A 81 -23.96 -2.77 9.12
C ASP A 81 -23.13 -1.79 9.94
N ARG A 82 -23.81 -0.92 10.71
CA ARG A 82 -23.15 0.04 11.61
C ARG A 82 -22.36 -0.65 12.71
N MET A 83 -22.93 -1.70 13.31
CA MET A 83 -22.25 -2.48 14.34
C MET A 83 -20.97 -3.12 13.81
N VAL A 84 -21.04 -3.77 12.64
CA VAL A 84 -19.88 -4.41 12.00
C VAL A 84 -18.83 -3.36 11.63
N ALA A 85 -19.23 -2.26 11.00
CA ALA A 85 -18.32 -1.17 10.64
C ALA A 85 -17.59 -0.61 11.88
N LEU A 86 -18.31 -0.38 12.97
CA LEU A 86 -17.71 0.08 14.23
C LEU A 86 -16.70 -0.93 14.80
N MET A 87 -17.01 -2.23 14.75
CA MET A 87 -16.09 -3.26 15.22
C MET A 87 -14.83 -3.35 14.35
N LEU A 88 -14.97 -3.24 13.02
CA LEU A 88 -13.83 -3.20 12.09
C LEU A 88 -12.93 -1.99 12.34
N LEU A 89 -13.50 -0.80 12.56
CA LEU A 89 -12.74 0.42 12.87
C LEU A 89 -12.02 0.33 14.21
N LYS A 90 -12.67 -0.23 15.24
CA LYS A 90 -12.02 -0.49 16.54
C LYS A 90 -10.88 -1.49 16.41
N ASN A 91 -11.06 -2.55 15.62
CA ASN A 91 -10.02 -3.52 15.34
C ASN A 91 -8.82 -2.86 14.63
N ALA A 92 -9.07 -2.00 13.63
CA ALA A 92 -8.03 -1.25 12.95
C ALA A 92 -7.24 -0.31 13.89
N GLU A 93 -7.93 0.37 14.82
CA GLU A 93 -7.29 1.21 15.85
C GLU A 93 -6.37 0.39 16.76
N ILE A 94 -6.84 -0.75 17.25
CA ILE A 94 -6.05 -1.64 18.10
C ILE A 94 -4.85 -2.19 17.34
N ALA A 95 -5.05 -2.63 16.09
CA ALA A 95 -3.99 -3.18 15.26
C ALA A 95 -2.88 -2.15 14.97
N ALA A 96 -3.24 -0.88 14.77
CA ALA A 96 -2.28 0.19 14.53
C ALA A 96 -1.28 0.40 15.68
N ARG A 97 -1.54 -0.12 16.88
CA ARG A 97 -0.60 -0.12 18.02
C ARG A 97 0.55 -1.13 17.87
N GLY A 98 0.48 -2.02 16.88
CA GLY A 98 1.60 -2.89 16.48
C GLY A 98 1.81 -4.13 17.33
N ILE A 99 0.83 -4.53 18.15
CA ILE A 99 0.90 -5.73 19.00
C ILE A 99 0.08 -6.89 18.42
N LEU A 100 -1.17 -6.63 18.05
CA LEU A 100 -2.08 -7.63 17.46
C LEU A 100 -2.33 -7.28 15.99
N PRO A 101 -2.19 -8.22 15.05
CA PRO A 101 -2.45 -7.94 13.63
C PRO A 101 -3.94 -7.69 13.40
N GLY A 102 -4.28 -7.03 12.29
CA GLY A 102 -5.67 -6.73 11.93
C GLY A 102 -6.52 -7.97 11.65
N CYS A 103 -5.89 -9.11 11.36
CA CYS A 103 -6.54 -10.41 11.17
C CYS A 103 -5.63 -11.52 11.74
N GLN A 104 -6.23 -12.60 12.23
CA GLN A 104 -5.49 -13.79 12.67
C GLN A 104 -4.82 -14.55 11.52
N ASP A 105 -5.37 -14.44 10.31
CA ASP A 105 -4.84 -15.08 9.11
C ASP A 105 -3.85 -14.11 8.42
N THR A 106 -2.61 -14.11 8.90
CA THR A 106 -1.52 -13.24 8.42
C THR A 106 -0.76 -13.82 7.24
#